data_AF-A0A933FML5-F1
#
_entry.id   AF-A0A933FML5-F1
#
_cell.length_a   1.000
_cell.length_b   1.000
_cell.length_c   1.000
_cell.angle_alpha   90.00
_cell.angle_beta   90.00
_cell.angle_gamma   90.00
#
_symmetry.space_group_name_H-M   'P 1'
#
loop_
_entity.id
_entity.type
_entity.pdbx_description
1 polymer ?
#
loop_
_entity_poly.entity_id
_entity_poly.type
_entity_poly.pdbx_seq_one_letter_code
_entity_poly.pdbx_strand_id
1 'polypeptide(L)'
;MRSKVFSLGVLGFLVSLGAATLGAQEPPAASSAADACPSFRAASEAYRARKLDEALAGYQACLKAAPDDSRLNFLVGLVYDNKGDFENAIKHWGRAVELDPFYQEFLRDRFDKGVSGIARGLIHDHFGQKFCYGFFFITPEKVVYRSLWGFPRLGTDDSFETPISNIARVEVVGKERGRGFVSNMPQRLELHFRFKSDIKGSVDVWSRDEMKFFFGQTQITQTDLMTFAEKIIGYLRSKDVPIVEK
;
A
#
# COMPACT_ATOMS: atom_id res chain seq x y z
N MET A 1 22.67 -29.07 -45.98
CA MET A 1 22.95 -29.00 -44.53
C MET A 1 22.28 -27.76 -43.97
N ARG A 2 21.42 -27.94 -42.95
CA ARG A 2 20.69 -26.88 -42.24
C ARG A 2 21.59 -26.30 -41.15
N SER A 3 21.64 -25.00 -40.98
CA SER A 3 21.92 -24.39 -39.66
C SER A 3 20.80 -23.43 -39.32
N LYS A 4 20.05 -23.79 -38.28
CA LYS A 4 18.98 -23.00 -37.67
C LYS A 4 19.64 -21.95 -36.78
N VAL A 5 19.27 -20.68 -36.95
CA VAL A 5 19.57 -19.62 -35.99
C VAL A 5 18.77 -19.91 -34.72
N PHE A 6 19.47 -20.19 -33.62
CA PHE A 6 18.86 -20.30 -32.30
C PHE A 6 18.48 -18.89 -31.82
N SER A 7 17.18 -18.64 -31.64
CA SER A 7 16.73 -17.56 -30.78
C SER A 7 17.15 -17.91 -29.36
N LEU A 8 18.07 -17.14 -28.77
CA LEU A 8 18.24 -17.18 -27.32
C LEU A 8 16.95 -16.64 -26.69
N GLY A 9 16.16 -17.57 -26.15
CA GLY A 9 14.99 -17.25 -25.36
C GLY A 9 15.38 -16.34 -24.20
N VAL A 10 14.58 -15.29 -24.01
CA VAL A 10 14.55 -14.51 -22.79
C VAL A 10 14.35 -15.50 -21.65
N LEU A 11 15.41 -15.72 -20.87
CA LEU A 11 15.41 -16.55 -19.70
C LEU A 11 14.39 -15.92 -18.74
N GLY A 12 13.19 -16.48 -18.68
CA GLY A 12 12.16 -16.10 -17.74
C GLY A 12 12.67 -16.34 -16.33
N PHE A 13 13.25 -15.31 -15.73
CA PHE A 13 13.40 -15.23 -14.29
C PHE A 13 11.98 -15.08 -13.72
N LEU A 14 11.35 -16.22 -13.48
CA LEU A 14 10.32 -16.33 -12.47
C LEU A 14 10.98 -15.93 -11.16
N VAL A 15 10.88 -14.65 -10.80
CA VAL A 15 10.95 -14.27 -9.40
C VAL A 15 9.76 -15.00 -8.78
N SER A 16 10.04 -16.13 -8.13
CA SER A 16 9.15 -16.65 -7.13
C SER A 16 9.01 -15.55 -6.08
N LEU A 17 8.01 -14.68 -6.26
CA LEU A 17 7.42 -14.00 -5.13
C LEU A 17 6.94 -15.12 -4.23
N GLY A 18 7.77 -15.48 -3.26
CA GLY A 18 7.41 -16.37 -2.18
C GLY A 18 6.07 -15.90 -1.67
N ALA A 19 5.12 -16.83 -1.63
CA ALA A 19 3.78 -16.65 -1.15
C ALA A 19 3.83 -16.16 0.30
N ALA A 20 3.91 -14.84 0.51
CA ALA A 20 3.64 -14.23 1.79
C ALA A 20 2.13 -14.32 2.00
N THR A 21 1.71 -15.34 2.73
CA THR A 21 0.37 -15.48 3.29
C THR A 21 -0.13 -14.12 3.79
N LEU A 22 -1.37 -13.76 3.48
CA LEU A 22 -2.12 -12.68 4.11
C LEU A 22 -2.47 -13.02 5.58
N GLY A 23 -1.45 -13.30 6.37
CA GLY A 23 -1.36 -12.84 7.74
C GLY A 23 -0.12 -11.97 7.76
N ALA A 24 -0.23 -10.71 8.16
CA ALA A 24 0.96 -9.89 8.38
C ALA A 24 1.96 -10.75 9.17
N GLN A 25 3.08 -11.14 8.56
CA GLN A 25 4.16 -11.77 9.31
C GLN A 25 4.47 -10.78 10.42
N GLU A 26 4.23 -11.18 11.67
CA GLU A 26 4.64 -10.37 12.80
C GLU A 26 6.14 -10.08 12.60
N PRO A 27 6.56 -8.81 12.64
CA PRO A 27 7.98 -8.52 12.54
C PRO A 27 8.74 -9.33 13.60
N PRO A 28 9.95 -9.84 13.30
CA PRO A 28 10.74 -10.58 14.28
C PRO A 28 10.82 -9.78 15.57
N ALA A 29 10.38 -10.39 16.67
CA ALA A 29 10.14 -9.69 17.91
C ALA A 29 11.43 -9.08 18.47
N ALA A 30 11.50 -7.75 18.55
CA ALA A 30 12.21 -7.12 19.65
C ALA A 30 11.44 -7.50 20.93
N SER A 31 11.97 -8.43 21.73
CA SER A 31 11.24 -8.96 22.89
C SER A 31 11.22 -7.97 24.05
N SER A 32 10.08 -7.89 24.76
CA SER A 32 9.92 -8.44 26.13
C SER A 32 8.83 -7.75 26.96
N ALA A 33 8.39 -6.53 26.62
CA ALA A 33 7.35 -5.80 27.38
C ALA A 33 5.91 -6.09 26.89
N ALA A 34 5.71 -6.11 25.57
CA ALA A 34 4.40 -6.39 24.96
C ALA A 34 3.76 -7.71 25.43
N ASP A 35 4.54 -8.80 25.47
CA ASP A 35 4.03 -10.14 25.80
C ASP A 35 3.76 -10.32 27.31
N ALA A 36 4.34 -9.47 28.16
CA ALA A 36 4.12 -9.47 29.60
C ALA A 36 2.77 -8.82 29.99
N CYS A 37 2.15 -8.09 29.08
CA CYS A 37 0.83 -7.51 29.28
C CYS A 37 -0.25 -8.61 29.30
N PRO A 38 -1.08 -8.70 30.36
CA PRO A 38 -2.09 -9.76 30.49
C PRO A 38 -3.11 -9.81 29.33
N SER A 39 -3.44 -8.66 28.73
CA SER A 39 -4.40 -8.58 27.63
C SER A 39 -3.80 -8.84 26.26
N PHE A 40 -2.47 -8.99 26.13
CA PHE A 40 -1.82 -9.10 24.82
C PHE A 40 -2.31 -10.30 24.02
N ARG A 41 -2.33 -11.48 24.65
CA ARG A 41 -2.78 -12.72 23.99
C ARG A 41 -4.23 -12.61 23.49
N ALA A 42 -5.13 -12.14 24.35
CA ALA A 42 -6.53 -11.95 23.99
C ALA A 42 -6.70 -10.91 22.87
N ALA A 43 -5.91 -9.82 22.89
CA ALA A 43 -5.90 -8.82 21.83
C ALA A 43 -5.45 -9.41 20.49
N SER A 44 -4.41 -10.24 20.48
CA SER A 44 -3.93 -10.92 19.28
C SER A 44 -4.92 -11.96 18.74
N GLU A 45 -5.59 -12.69 19.61
CA GLU A 45 -6.67 -13.61 19.22
C GLU A 45 -7.87 -12.84 18.63
N ALA A 46 -8.30 -11.76 19.27
CA ALA A 46 -9.34 -10.87 18.77
C ALA A 46 -8.97 -10.29 17.40
N TYR A 47 -7.71 -9.86 17.22
CA TYR A 47 -7.22 -9.35 15.95
C TYR A 47 -7.29 -10.41 14.84
N ARG A 48 -6.81 -11.64 15.10
CA ARG A 48 -6.88 -12.77 14.16
C ARG A 48 -8.34 -13.14 13.85
N ALA A 49 -9.23 -13.01 14.82
CA ALA A 49 -10.68 -13.20 14.66
C ALA A 49 -11.41 -12.01 14.02
N ARG A 50 -10.68 -10.98 13.55
CA ARG A 50 -11.23 -9.74 12.94
C ARG A 50 -12.14 -8.92 13.86
N LYS A 51 -12.06 -9.14 15.17
CA LYS A 51 -12.75 -8.36 16.20
C LYS A 51 -11.92 -7.12 16.55
N LEU A 52 -11.92 -6.15 15.64
CA LEU A 52 -10.97 -5.04 15.66
C LEU A 52 -11.12 -4.13 16.89
N ASP A 53 -12.32 -3.93 17.42
CA ASP A 53 -12.53 -3.12 18.63
C ASP A 53 -11.98 -3.78 19.88
N GLU A 54 -12.21 -5.09 20.04
CA GLU A 54 -11.65 -5.90 21.12
C GLU A 54 -10.11 -5.94 21.04
N ALA A 55 -9.57 -6.12 19.84
CA ALA A 55 -8.13 -6.08 19.59
C ALA A 55 -7.51 -4.73 19.95
N LEU A 56 -8.15 -3.63 19.53
CA LEU A 56 -7.68 -2.27 19.80
C LEU A 56 -7.66 -1.99 21.30
N ALA A 57 -8.74 -2.32 22.02
CA ALA A 57 -8.82 -2.14 23.46
C ALA A 57 -7.72 -2.91 24.20
N GLY A 58 -7.50 -4.17 23.82
CA GLY A 58 -6.48 -5.02 24.44
C GLY A 58 -5.05 -4.55 24.18
N TYR A 59 -4.73 -4.14 22.95
CA TYR A 59 -3.40 -3.58 22.64
C TYR A 59 -3.18 -2.20 23.26
N GLN A 60 -4.21 -1.33 23.32
CA GLN A 60 -4.10 -0.04 24.00
C GLN A 60 -3.90 -0.20 25.50
N ALA A 61 -4.50 -1.21 26.14
CA ALA A 61 -4.23 -1.52 27.55
C ALA A 61 -2.76 -1.90 27.76
N CYS A 62 -2.17 -2.69 26.86
CA CYS A 62 -0.75 -3.00 26.89
C CYS A 62 0.13 -1.77 26.64
N LEU A 63 -0.26 -0.92 25.68
CA LEU A 63 0.48 0.29 25.34
C LEU A 63 0.48 1.30 26.50
N LYS A 64 -0.57 1.33 27.35
CA LYS A 64 -0.57 2.13 28.58
C LYS A 64 0.50 1.68 29.58
N ALA A 65 0.79 0.37 29.64
CA ALA A 65 1.81 -0.19 30.53
C ALA A 65 3.23 -0.02 29.95
N ALA A 66 3.36 -0.04 28.63
CA ALA A 66 4.62 0.12 27.91
C ALA A 66 4.47 1.10 26.72
N PRO A 67 4.39 2.43 26.97
CA PRO A 67 4.08 3.42 25.93
C PRO A 67 5.15 3.53 24.84
N ASP A 68 6.39 3.17 25.17
CA ASP A 68 7.55 3.21 24.28
C ASP A 68 7.89 1.85 23.66
N ASP A 69 6.95 0.90 23.69
CA ASP A 69 7.09 -0.36 22.96
C ASP A 69 6.76 -0.13 21.48
N SER A 70 7.78 -0.29 20.62
CA SER A 70 7.66 -0.10 19.18
C SER A 70 6.71 -1.12 18.53
N ARG A 71 6.67 -2.36 19.03
CA ARG A 71 5.78 -3.42 18.56
C ARG A 71 4.33 -3.14 18.91
N LEU A 72 4.03 -2.67 20.12
CA LEU A 72 2.66 -2.28 20.49
C LEU A 72 2.17 -1.09 19.67
N ASN A 73 3.01 -0.08 19.46
CA ASN A 73 2.68 1.03 18.57
C ASN A 73 2.40 0.52 17.13
N PHE A 74 3.24 -0.38 16.61
CA PHE A 74 2.99 -1.02 15.32
C PHE A 74 1.64 -1.76 15.26
N LEU A 75 1.36 -2.60 16.26
CA LEU A 75 0.14 -3.41 16.32
C LEU A 75 -1.11 -2.54 16.44
N VAL A 76 -1.10 -1.50 17.27
CA VAL A 76 -2.21 -0.54 17.36
C VAL A 76 -2.41 0.16 16.01
N GLY A 77 -1.34 0.60 15.35
CA GLY A 77 -1.43 1.20 14.02
C GLY A 77 -2.02 0.23 12.99
N LEU A 78 -1.66 -1.05 13.06
CA LEU A 78 -2.20 -2.10 12.20
C LEU A 78 -3.70 -2.35 12.44
N VAL A 79 -4.18 -2.26 13.68
CA VAL A 79 -5.62 -2.34 13.96
C VAL A 79 -6.38 -1.14 13.39
N TYR A 80 -5.85 0.08 13.55
CA TYR A 80 -6.44 1.29 12.99
C TYR A 80 -6.53 1.25 11.46
N ASP A 81 -5.48 0.79 10.78
CA ASP A 81 -5.47 0.56 9.32
C ASP A 81 -6.57 -0.44 8.91
N ASN A 82 -6.69 -1.55 9.64
CA ASN A 82 -7.77 -2.52 9.41
C ASN A 82 -9.17 -1.96 9.69
N LYS A 83 -9.30 -0.93 10.54
CA LYS A 83 -10.56 -0.20 10.75
C LYS A 83 -10.80 0.89 9.69
N GLY A 84 -9.79 1.24 8.89
CA GLY A 84 -9.86 2.36 7.94
C GLY A 84 -9.62 3.73 8.58
N ASP A 85 -9.19 3.76 9.84
CA ASP A 85 -8.79 4.97 10.55
C ASP A 85 -7.30 5.24 10.29
N PHE A 86 -7.04 5.79 9.12
CA PHE A 86 -5.68 5.96 8.65
C PHE A 86 -4.93 7.00 9.47
N GLU A 87 -5.57 8.09 9.88
CA GLU A 87 -4.91 9.15 10.66
C GLU A 87 -4.31 8.61 11.97
N ASN A 88 -5.02 7.74 12.69
CA ASN A 88 -4.47 7.09 13.88
C ASN A 88 -3.44 6.00 13.54
N ALA A 89 -3.62 5.24 12.44
CA ALA A 89 -2.63 4.25 12.00
C ALA A 89 -1.26 4.89 11.77
N ILE A 90 -1.27 6.01 11.05
CA ILE A 90 -0.11 6.84 10.71
C ILE A 90 0.62 7.31 11.96
N LYS A 91 -0.12 7.86 12.93
CA LYS A 91 0.45 8.35 14.20
C LYS A 91 1.18 7.24 14.95
N HIS A 92 0.58 6.06 15.05
CA HIS A 92 1.15 4.93 15.78
C HIS A 92 2.32 4.28 15.04
N TRP A 93 2.26 4.17 13.72
CA TRP A 93 3.41 3.73 12.91
C TRP A 93 4.58 4.71 12.97
N GLY A 94 4.31 6.01 12.94
CA GLY A 94 5.33 7.04 13.16
C GLY A 94 6.04 6.85 14.49
N ARG A 95 5.29 6.60 15.57
CA ARG A 95 5.88 6.30 16.88
C ARG A 95 6.69 5.00 16.88
N ALA A 96 6.21 3.94 16.23
CA ALA A 96 6.95 2.68 16.11
C ALA A 96 8.31 2.88 15.41
N VAL A 97 8.35 3.68 14.33
CA VAL A 97 9.57 4.01 13.58
C VAL A 97 10.52 4.91 14.37
N GLU A 98 10.00 5.86 15.15
CA GLU A 98 10.82 6.68 16.05
C GLU A 98 11.52 5.86 17.14
N LEU A 99 10.81 4.86 17.68
CA LEU A 99 11.29 4.00 18.76
C LEU A 99 12.27 2.94 18.23
N ASP A 100 11.98 2.37 17.05
CA ASP A 100 12.81 1.36 16.41
C ASP A 100 12.81 1.55 14.88
N PRO A 101 13.93 2.02 14.30
CA PRO A 101 14.07 2.21 12.86
C PRO A 101 13.87 0.96 12.01
N PHE A 102 13.92 -0.25 12.58
CA PHE A 102 13.55 -1.49 11.88
C PHE A 102 12.15 -1.39 11.26
N TYR A 103 11.22 -0.72 11.95
CA TYR A 103 9.87 -0.52 11.46
C TYR A 103 9.82 0.36 10.20
N GLN A 104 10.84 1.16 9.90
CA GLN A 104 10.87 1.96 8.68
C GLN A 104 10.95 1.08 7.43
N GLU A 105 11.83 0.08 7.44
CA GLU A 105 11.93 -0.87 6.33
C GLU A 105 10.72 -1.81 6.32
N PHE A 106 10.28 -2.27 7.49
CA PHE A 106 9.15 -3.20 7.62
C PHE A 106 7.83 -2.58 7.16
N LEU A 107 7.63 -1.29 7.41
CA LEU A 107 6.41 -0.57 7.04
C LEU A 107 6.53 0.19 5.72
N ARG A 108 7.60 0.02 4.94
CA ARG A 108 7.82 0.83 3.71
C ARG A 108 6.67 0.80 2.70
N ASP A 109 5.81 -0.23 2.76
CA ASP A 109 4.61 -0.41 1.93
C ASP A 109 3.34 0.23 2.50
N ARG A 110 3.42 0.78 3.72
CA ARG A 110 2.31 1.27 4.56
C ARG A 110 2.57 2.64 5.18
N PHE A 111 3.83 2.97 5.42
CA PHE A 111 4.30 4.15 6.11
C PHE A 111 5.60 4.64 5.44
N ASP A 112 5.60 5.90 5.04
CA ASP A 112 6.80 6.67 4.71
C ASP A 112 6.85 7.90 5.65
N LYS A 113 8.05 8.23 6.14
CA LYS A 113 8.21 9.32 7.12
C LYS A 113 7.89 10.65 6.44
N GLY A 114 6.76 11.26 6.79
CA GLY A 114 6.26 12.50 6.16
C GLY A 114 5.30 12.27 4.98
N VAL A 115 4.98 11.02 4.66
CA VAL A 115 4.03 10.62 3.63
C VAL A 115 3.29 9.38 4.12
N SER A 116 2.09 9.56 4.62
CA SER A 116 1.37 8.47 5.26
C SER A 116 0.07 8.18 4.55
N GLY A 117 -0.06 6.97 4.02
CA GLY A 117 -1.20 6.67 3.17
C GLY A 117 -1.54 5.21 2.98
N ILE A 118 -2.75 5.05 2.48
CA ILE A 118 -3.55 3.82 2.50
C ILE A 118 -3.02 2.71 1.56
N ALA A 119 -2.08 3.03 0.67
CA ALA A 119 -2.02 2.32 -0.59
C ALA A 119 -0.83 1.35 -0.76
N ARG A 120 -1.21 0.07 -0.88
CA ARG A 120 -0.34 -1.09 -1.04
C ARG A 120 -0.09 -1.37 -2.52
N GLY A 121 1.19 -1.51 -2.88
CA GLY A 121 1.73 -2.06 -4.14
C GLY A 121 0.95 -1.75 -5.40
N LEU A 122 1.38 -0.73 -6.14
CA LEU A 122 0.76 -0.32 -7.39
C LEU A 122 1.69 -0.51 -8.58
N ILE A 123 1.10 -1.12 -9.59
CA ILE A 123 1.53 -0.93 -10.96
C ILE A 123 0.88 0.37 -11.43
N HIS A 124 1.62 1.22 -12.15
CA HIS A 124 1.00 2.14 -13.09
C HIS A 124 1.46 1.82 -14.51
N ASP A 125 0.58 2.13 -15.46
CA ASP A 125 0.72 1.81 -16.87
C ASP A 125 1.06 3.07 -17.67
N HIS A 126 2.22 3.10 -18.30
CA HIS A 126 2.63 4.10 -19.29
C HIS A 126 2.09 3.71 -20.67
N PHE A 127 0.77 3.80 -20.89
CA PHE A 127 0.08 3.43 -22.15
C PHE A 127 0.43 2.04 -22.75
N GLY A 128 0.67 1.03 -21.92
CA GLY A 128 1.02 -0.32 -22.34
C GLY A 128 2.47 -0.47 -22.80
N GLN A 129 3.31 0.57 -22.66
CA GLN A 129 4.72 0.56 -23.05
C GLN A 129 5.63 0.11 -21.91
N LYS A 130 5.33 0.51 -20.66
CA LYS A 130 6.11 0.17 -19.46
C LYS A 130 5.19 0.11 -18.22
N PHE A 131 5.54 -0.80 -17.31
CA PHE A 131 4.92 -0.90 -15.99
C PHE A 131 5.97 -0.58 -14.93
N CYS A 132 5.63 0.33 -14.03
CA CYS A 132 6.47 0.63 -12.88
C CYS A 132 5.77 0.20 -11.60
N TYR A 133 6.55 -0.39 -10.70
CA TYR A 133 6.08 -0.83 -9.39
C TYR A 133 6.41 0.23 -8.38
N GLY A 134 5.46 0.56 -7.52
CA GLY A 134 5.65 1.54 -6.47
C GLY A 134 4.61 1.46 -5.37
N PHE A 135 4.76 2.34 -4.39
CA PHE A 135 3.77 2.56 -3.35
C PHE A 135 3.10 3.91 -3.60
N PHE A 136 1.77 3.90 -3.73
CA PHE A 136 0.99 5.12 -3.75
C PHE A 136 0.52 5.37 -2.32
N PHE A 137 0.50 6.61 -1.88
CA PHE A 137 0.09 7.00 -0.55
C PHE A 137 -0.92 8.11 -0.70
N ILE A 138 -2.05 7.98 -0.02
CA ILE A 138 -3.06 9.03 0.09
C ILE A 138 -3.05 9.52 1.53
N THR A 139 -2.64 10.77 1.72
CA THR A 139 -2.59 11.45 3.01
C THR A 139 -3.70 12.51 3.10
N PRO A 140 -3.94 13.13 4.27
CA PRO A 140 -4.89 14.25 4.38
C PRO A 140 -4.54 15.46 3.49
N GLU A 141 -3.26 15.67 3.17
CA GLU A 141 -2.78 16.89 2.50
C GLU A 141 -2.38 16.65 1.05
N LYS A 142 -1.88 15.45 0.74
CA LYS A 142 -1.25 15.11 -0.54
C LYS A 142 -1.40 13.64 -0.90
N VAL A 143 -1.25 13.35 -2.19
CA VAL A 143 -0.96 12.00 -2.68
C VAL A 143 0.50 11.92 -3.11
N VAL A 144 1.10 10.76 -2.91
CA VAL A 144 2.51 10.51 -3.21
C VAL A 144 2.63 9.16 -3.88
N TYR A 145 3.45 9.07 -4.90
CA TYR A 145 3.89 7.80 -5.47
C TYR A 145 5.38 7.67 -5.25
N ARG A 146 5.82 6.53 -4.71
CA ARG A 146 7.21 6.14 -4.56
C ARG A 146 7.48 4.96 -5.48
N SER A 147 8.33 5.15 -6.48
CA SER A 147 8.74 4.05 -7.34
C SER A 147 9.66 3.08 -6.56
N LEU A 148 9.43 1.77 -6.68
CA LEU A 148 10.26 0.70 -6.10
C LEU A 148 11.31 0.18 -7.08
N TRP A 149 11.13 0.47 -8.36
CA TRP A 149 11.98 0.03 -9.46
C TRP A 149 11.99 1.07 -10.59
N GLY A 150 13.00 1.95 -10.58
CA GLY A 150 13.61 2.42 -11.83
C GLY A 150 14.74 1.46 -12.15
N PHE A 151 14.74 0.80 -13.32
CA PHE A 151 15.90 0.01 -13.74
C PHE A 151 17.13 0.94 -13.64
N PRO A 152 18.14 0.66 -12.79
CA PRO A 152 19.22 1.62 -12.52
C PRO A 152 20.05 1.97 -13.76
N ARG A 153 19.95 1.15 -14.82
CA ARG A 153 20.58 1.39 -16.13
C ARG A 153 19.70 2.20 -17.11
N LEU A 154 18.47 2.56 -16.74
CA LEU A 154 17.49 3.26 -17.58
C LEU A 154 16.96 4.58 -16.97
N GLY A 155 17.25 4.89 -15.70
CA GLY A 155 17.16 6.25 -15.19
C GLY A 155 15.76 6.86 -14.96
N THR A 156 14.72 6.08 -14.69
CA THR A 156 13.36 6.60 -14.50
C THR A 156 12.90 6.43 -13.05
N ASP A 157 13.16 7.42 -12.19
CA ASP A 157 12.45 7.55 -10.91
C ASP A 157 11.14 8.29 -11.16
N ASP A 158 10.06 7.51 -11.23
CA ASP A 158 8.72 8.00 -11.48
C ASP A 158 8.07 8.57 -10.20
N SER A 159 8.78 8.65 -9.07
CA SER A 159 8.18 9.17 -7.85
C SER A 159 7.65 10.60 -8.02
N PHE A 160 6.51 10.90 -7.39
CA PHE A 160 5.95 12.24 -7.36
C PHE A 160 5.20 12.48 -6.07
N GLU A 161 4.95 13.76 -5.77
CA GLU A 161 4.01 14.18 -4.76
C GLU A 161 3.16 15.35 -5.26
N THR A 162 1.90 15.39 -4.88
CA THR A 162 0.99 16.48 -5.26
C THR A 162 -0.11 16.66 -4.22
N PRO A 163 -0.55 17.89 -3.92
CA PRO A 163 -1.64 18.13 -2.98
C PRO A 163 -2.90 17.36 -3.37
N ILE A 164 -3.68 16.91 -2.39
CA ILE A 164 -4.94 16.20 -2.63
C ILE A 164 -5.92 17.10 -3.41
N SER A 165 -5.82 18.41 -3.20
CA SER A 165 -6.58 19.43 -3.93
C SER A 165 -6.24 19.53 -5.41
N ASN A 166 -5.12 18.96 -5.88
CA ASN A 166 -4.79 18.85 -7.30
C ASN A 166 -5.51 17.68 -7.98
N ILE A 167 -6.15 16.77 -7.24
CA ILE A 167 -6.98 15.73 -7.85
C ILE A 167 -8.26 16.38 -8.40
N ALA A 168 -8.48 16.26 -9.70
CA ALA A 168 -9.68 16.74 -10.36
C ALA A 168 -10.85 15.75 -10.18
N ARG A 169 -10.56 14.45 -10.34
CA ARG A 169 -11.49 13.34 -10.08
C ARG A 169 -10.74 12.01 -10.07
N VAL A 170 -11.38 11.00 -9.49
CA VAL A 170 -10.95 9.60 -9.59
C VAL A 170 -12.04 8.79 -10.29
N GLU A 171 -11.68 8.12 -11.38
CA GLU A 171 -12.57 7.24 -12.12
C GLU A 171 -12.35 5.79 -11.65
N VAL A 172 -13.41 5.15 -11.15
CA VAL A 172 -13.42 3.74 -10.76
C VAL A 172 -13.87 2.96 -12.00
N VAL A 173 -12.92 2.29 -12.67
CA VAL A 173 -13.12 1.75 -14.03
C VAL A 173 -13.69 0.32 -14.04
N GLY A 174 -13.91 -0.26 -12.87
CA GLY A 174 -14.58 -1.56 -12.75
C GLY A 174 -13.63 -2.76 -12.75
N LYS A 175 -14.24 -3.92 -12.47
CA LYS A 175 -13.62 -5.19 -12.04
C LYS A 175 -13.28 -6.12 -13.22
N GLU A 176 -12.79 -5.59 -14.33
CA GLU A 176 -12.64 -6.39 -15.55
C GLU A 176 -11.36 -7.25 -15.59
N ARG A 177 -11.45 -8.42 -16.25
CA ARG A 177 -10.27 -9.18 -16.71
C ARG A 177 -9.39 -8.26 -17.55
N GLY A 178 -8.13 -8.07 -17.15
CA GLY A 178 -7.23 -7.12 -17.81
C GLY A 178 -6.83 -7.58 -19.21
N ARG A 179 -6.22 -6.68 -19.97
CA ARG A 179 -5.45 -7.00 -21.19
C ARG A 179 -3.95 -6.86 -20.89
N GLY A 180 -3.10 -7.60 -21.60
CA GLY A 180 -1.63 -7.51 -21.43
C GLY A 180 -1.10 -8.21 -20.17
N PHE A 181 0.08 -7.83 -19.67
CA PHE A 181 0.71 -8.46 -18.48
C PHE A 181 -0.20 -8.47 -17.22
N VAL A 182 -1.11 -7.50 -17.13
CA VAL A 182 -2.09 -7.33 -16.04
C VAL A 182 -3.34 -8.23 -16.22
N SER A 183 -3.51 -8.89 -17.37
CA SER A 183 -4.64 -9.82 -17.62
C SER A 183 -4.63 -11.03 -16.70
N ASN A 184 -3.44 -11.42 -16.25
CA ASN A 184 -3.22 -12.54 -15.33
C ASN A 184 -3.41 -12.16 -13.86
N MET A 185 -3.86 -10.93 -13.55
CA MET A 185 -4.28 -10.55 -12.19
C MET A 185 -5.79 -10.76 -12.05
N PRO A 186 -6.24 -11.91 -11.48
CA PRO A 186 -7.65 -12.31 -11.49
C PRO A 186 -8.55 -11.39 -10.64
N GLN A 187 -7.98 -10.61 -9.72
CA GLN A 187 -8.70 -9.66 -8.87
C GLN A 187 -7.88 -8.37 -8.74
N ARG A 188 -8.38 -7.26 -9.30
CA ARG A 188 -7.78 -5.94 -9.15
C ARG A 188 -8.84 -4.84 -9.09
N LEU A 189 -8.52 -3.78 -8.39
CA LEU A 189 -9.21 -2.50 -8.42
C LEU A 189 -8.38 -1.55 -9.29
N GLU A 190 -9.03 -0.95 -10.28
CA GLU A 190 -8.40 0.01 -11.18
C GLU A 190 -8.98 1.40 -10.92
N LEU A 191 -8.12 2.32 -10.46
CA LEU A 191 -8.47 3.72 -10.23
C LEU A 191 -7.70 4.59 -11.22
N HIS A 192 -8.39 5.44 -11.97
CA HIS A 192 -7.76 6.44 -12.82
C HIS A 192 -7.84 7.79 -12.14
N PHE A 193 -6.68 8.30 -11.73
CA PHE A 193 -6.59 9.63 -11.15
C PHE A 193 -6.42 10.64 -12.29
N ARG A 194 -7.24 11.69 -12.26
CA ARG A 194 -7.12 12.86 -13.13
C ARG A 194 -6.75 14.04 -12.27
N PHE A 195 -5.81 14.85 -12.71
CA PHE A 195 -5.30 16.00 -11.98
C PHE A 195 -5.70 17.31 -12.67
N LYS A 196 -5.68 18.41 -11.92
CA LYS A 196 -6.01 19.74 -12.43
C LYS A 196 -4.84 20.31 -13.24
N SER A 197 -3.61 19.96 -12.86
CA SER A 197 -2.38 20.32 -13.55
C SER A 197 -1.40 19.16 -13.60
N ASP A 198 -0.41 19.26 -14.49
CA ASP A 198 0.71 18.34 -14.54
C ASP A 198 1.45 18.33 -13.20
N ILE A 199 2.08 17.21 -12.88
CA ILE A 199 2.81 17.00 -11.63
C ILE A 199 4.30 16.91 -11.96
N LYS A 200 5.11 17.68 -11.26
CA LYS A 200 6.56 17.54 -11.33
C LYS A 200 6.97 16.31 -10.52
N GLY A 201 7.42 15.26 -11.19
CA GLY A 201 8.03 14.09 -10.55
C GLY A 201 9.50 14.31 -10.20
N SER A 202 10.15 13.28 -9.66
CA SER A 202 11.58 13.28 -9.33
C SER A 202 12.45 13.48 -10.57
N VAL A 203 12.14 12.78 -11.67
CA VAL A 203 12.88 12.85 -12.93
C VAL A 203 12.00 13.43 -14.05
N ASP A 204 10.76 12.94 -14.16
CA ASP A 204 9.86 13.26 -15.28
C ASP A 204 8.68 14.16 -14.87
N VAL A 205 8.05 14.80 -15.86
CA VAL A 205 6.78 15.49 -15.68
C VAL A 205 5.63 14.53 -15.99
N TRP A 206 4.74 14.40 -15.02
CA TRP A 206 3.54 13.58 -15.13
C TRP A 206 2.38 14.39 -15.70
N SER A 207 1.79 13.90 -16.78
CA SER A 207 0.61 14.50 -17.41
C SER A 207 -0.59 14.45 -16.46
N ARG A 208 -1.33 15.57 -16.37
CA ARG A 208 -2.57 15.68 -15.59
C ARG A 208 -3.64 14.69 -16.00
N ASP A 209 -3.57 14.25 -17.25
CA ASP A 209 -4.62 13.46 -17.90
C ASP A 209 -4.33 11.96 -17.83
N GLU A 210 -3.30 11.48 -17.12
CA GLU A 210 -2.86 10.10 -17.34
C GLU A 210 -2.21 9.40 -16.14
N MET A 211 -3.02 8.95 -15.18
CA MET A 211 -2.49 8.14 -14.07
C MET A 211 -3.43 6.99 -13.73
N LYS A 212 -3.07 5.78 -14.18
CA LYS A 212 -3.81 4.55 -13.89
C LYS A 212 -3.10 3.80 -12.78
N PHE A 213 -3.83 3.53 -11.71
CA PHE A 213 -3.34 2.87 -10.53
C PHE A 213 -4.06 1.54 -10.37
N PHE A 214 -3.30 0.45 -10.37
CA PHE A 214 -3.82 -0.90 -10.19
C PHE A 214 -3.53 -1.36 -8.76
N PHE A 215 -4.58 -1.67 -8.03
CA PHE A 215 -4.51 -2.24 -6.70
C PHE A 215 -4.88 -3.72 -6.78
N GLY A 216 -3.93 -4.59 -6.46
CA GLY A 216 -4.15 -6.03 -6.48
C GLY A 216 -2.96 -6.78 -5.89
N GLN A 217 -3.23 -7.87 -5.18
CA GLN A 217 -2.21 -8.82 -4.74
C GLN A 217 -2.65 -10.23 -5.12
N THR A 218 -1.70 -11.13 -5.35
CA THR A 218 -1.97 -12.51 -5.76
C THR A 218 -2.72 -13.34 -4.72
N GLN A 219 -2.89 -12.82 -3.49
CA GLN A 219 -3.49 -13.54 -2.37
C GLN A 219 -4.62 -12.77 -1.65
N ILE A 220 -4.99 -11.57 -2.11
CA ILE A 220 -6.11 -10.84 -1.50
C ILE A 220 -7.43 -11.52 -1.90
N THR A 221 -8.32 -11.72 -0.95
CA THR A 221 -9.67 -12.18 -1.29
C THR A 221 -10.42 -11.05 -2.00
N GLN A 222 -11.43 -11.41 -2.80
CA GLN A 222 -12.22 -10.41 -3.51
C GLN A 222 -12.91 -9.48 -2.50
N THR A 223 -13.40 -10.04 -1.40
CA THR A 223 -14.04 -9.31 -0.30
C THR A 223 -13.09 -8.31 0.34
N ASP A 224 -11.84 -8.70 0.62
CA ASP A 224 -10.85 -7.79 1.22
C ASP A 224 -10.44 -6.68 0.25
N LEU A 225 -10.31 -7.00 -1.05
CA LEU A 225 -10.03 -6.01 -2.07
C LEU A 225 -11.18 -5.01 -2.22
N MET A 226 -12.43 -5.47 -2.14
CA MET A 226 -13.60 -4.59 -2.15
C MET A 226 -13.66 -3.71 -0.90
N THR A 227 -13.43 -4.28 0.27
CA THR A 227 -13.38 -3.53 1.53
C THR A 227 -12.28 -2.45 1.47
N PHE A 228 -11.14 -2.79 0.89
CA PHE A 228 -10.03 -1.86 0.68
C PHE A 228 -10.40 -0.74 -0.30
N ALA A 229 -11.05 -1.08 -1.42
CA ALA A 229 -11.56 -0.12 -2.40
C ALA A 229 -12.54 0.87 -1.76
N GLU A 230 -13.51 0.36 -1.00
CA GLU A 230 -14.53 1.17 -0.30
C GLU A 230 -13.88 2.13 0.70
N LYS A 231 -12.85 1.69 1.42
CA LYS A 231 -12.10 2.57 2.34
C LYS A 231 -11.36 3.70 1.63
N ILE A 232 -10.65 3.39 0.55
CA ILE A 232 -9.94 4.42 -0.24
C ILE A 232 -10.95 5.42 -0.82
N ILE A 233 -12.01 4.91 -1.45
CA ILE A 233 -13.05 5.73 -2.07
C ILE A 233 -13.76 6.58 -1.01
N GLY A 234 -14.12 5.99 0.14
CA GLY A 234 -14.73 6.70 1.26
C GLY A 234 -13.84 7.79 1.83
N TYR A 235 -12.54 7.52 1.96
CA TYR A 235 -11.57 8.52 2.40
C TYR A 235 -11.41 9.66 1.39
N LEU A 236 -11.28 9.36 0.09
CA LEU A 236 -11.20 10.38 -0.94
C LEU A 236 -12.47 11.26 -0.97
N ARG A 237 -13.66 10.65 -0.81
CA ARG A 237 -14.93 11.39 -0.66
C ARG A 237 -14.92 12.31 0.55
N SER A 238 -14.36 11.89 1.70
CA SER A 238 -14.28 12.73 2.90
C SER A 238 -13.29 13.89 2.77
N LYS A 239 -12.47 13.91 1.71
CA LYS A 239 -11.57 15.01 1.34
C LYS A 239 -12.06 15.78 0.11
N ASP A 240 -13.36 15.70 -0.19
CA ASP A 240 -14.03 16.38 -1.31
C ASP A 240 -13.48 16.04 -2.71
N VAL A 241 -12.86 14.86 -2.87
CA VAL A 241 -12.38 14.40 -4.16
C VAL A 241 -13.54 13.79 -4.96
N PRO A 242 -13.85 14.29 -6.18
CA PRO A 242 -14.92 13.73 -7.00
C PRO A 242 -14.63 12.29 -7.42
N ILE A 243 -15.57 11.38 -7.17
CA ILE A 243 -15.47 9.97 -7.58
C ILE A 243 -16.49 9.69 -8.69
N VAL A 244 -16.03 9.12 -9.79
CA VAL A 244 -16.86 8.72 -10.94
C VAL A 244 -16.81 7.20 -11.08
N GLU A 245 -17.94 6.53 -10.98
CA GLU A 245 -18.05 5.10 -11.25
C GLU A 245 -18.33 4.91 -12.76
N LYS A 246 -17.51 4.11 -13.44
CA LYS A 246 -17.61 3.81 -14.88
C LYS A 246 -18.04 2.38 -15.12
#